data_AF-A0A8D8H209-F1
#
_entry.id   AF-A0A8D8H209-F1
#
_cell.length_a   1.000
_cell.length_b   1.000
_cell.length_c   1.000
_cell.angle_alpha   90.00
_cell.angle_beta   90.00
_cell.angle_gamma   90.00
#
_symmetry.space_group_name_H-M   'P 1'
#
loop_
_entity.id
_entity.type
_entity.pdbx_description
1 polymer ?
#
loop_
_entity_poly.entity_id
_entity_poly.type
_entity_poly.pdbx_seq_one_letter_code
_entity_poly.pdbx_strand_id
1 'polypeptide(L)'
;MSTTLSVEDLDFIESELSFDDKVSLLFILYGQRNPRYLSQIITIACRSPEEETHFLFDWKNHAAGPEWSSELLEALLIIQANLCLVKCGLDDDELRERFLPHVIELTSFVHPVLKGLYLLCEKMDDGVAEMMIDYLKKNHSVGILDSRFFELSLLELISEELVKLGSKSAGEECDLLLLVACFKSLDLYDLAEFCKRIADSFNKELTNKQNQSDNVQGSSN
;
A
#
# COMPACT_ATOMS: atom_id res chain seq x y z
N MET A 1 -18.74 11.95 -18.00
CA MET A 1 -17.29 12.11 -18.24
C MET A 1 -16.67 10.72 -18.20
N SER A 2 -15.46 10.50 -18.72
CA SER A 2 -14.85 9.16 -18.68
C SER A 2 -14.50 8.83 -17.23
N THR A 3 -14.98 7.72 -16.69
CA THR A 3 -14.68 7.26 -15.32
C THR A 3 -13.64 6.13 -15.31
N THR A 4 -12.99 5.92 -16.46
CA THR A 4 -12.09 4.79 -16.72
C THR A 4 -10.83 5.26 -17.41
N LEU A 5 -9.69 4.81 -16.91
CA LEU A 5 -8.38 4.98 -17.53
C LEU A 5 -8.21 4.01 -18.71
N SER A 6 -7.51 4.49 -19.73
CA SER A 6 -7.00 3.73 -20.87
C SER A 6 -5.51 3.41 -20.66
N VAL A 7 -4.97 2.48 -21.46
CA VAL A 7 -3.54 2.12 -21.38
C VAL A 7 -2.65 3.30 -21.78
N GLU A 8 -3.15 4.19 -22.64
CA GLU A 8 -2.44 5.38 -23.12
C GLU A 8 -2.24 6.41 -21.99
N ASP A 9 -3.07 6.37 -20.94
CA ASP A 9 -2.96 7.26 -19.79
C ASP A 9 -1.80 6.88 -18.85
N LEU A 10 -1.27 5.65 -18.94
CA LEU A 10 -0.22 5.17 -18.02
C LEU A 10 1.07 5.98 -18.13
N ASP A 11 1.55 6.21 -19.36
CA ASP A 11 2.78 6.97 -19.60
C ASP A 11 2.60 8.44 -19.16
N PHE A 12 1.41 8.99 -19.39
CA PHE A 12 1.08 10.35 -18.93
C PHE A 12 1.11 10.44 -17.40
N ILE A 13 0.40 9.56 -16.70
CA ILE A 13 0.37 9.52 -15.23
C ILE A 13 1.78 9.39 -14.68
N GLU A 14 2.58 8.45 -15.22
CA GLU A 14 3.94 8.23 -14.75
C GLU A 14 4.86 9.44 -15.01
N SER A 15 4.68 10.18 -16.10
CA SER A 15 5.45 11.40 -16.35
C SER A 15 5.08 12.57 -15.42
N GLU A 16 3.84 12.61 -14.94
CA GLU A 16 3.31 13.69 -14.11
C GLU A 16 3.60 13.51 -12.61
N LEU A 17 3.77 12.28 -12.16
CA LEU A 17 4.06 11.97 -10.75
C LEU A 17 5.51 12.30 -10.40
N SER A 18 5.71 12.87 -9.21
CA SER A 18 7.05 12.99 -8.64
C SER A 18 7.63 11.59 -8.34
N PHE A 19 8.95 11.49 -8.21
CA PHE A 19 9.56 10.20 -7.87
C PHE A 19 9.05 9.66 -6.52
N ASP A 20 8.80 10.55 -5.56
CA ASP A 20 8.28 10.18 -4.24
C ASP A 20 6.85 9.61 -4.38
N ASP A 21 5.98 10.28 -5.15
CA ASP A 21 4.62 9.78 -5.44
C ASP A 21 4.65 8.44 -6.18
N LYS A 22 5.62 8.23 -7.08
CA LYS A 22 5.81 6.93 -7.76
C LYS A 22 6.16 5.85 -6.76
N VAL A 23 7.04 6.11 -5.79
CA VAL A 23 7.40 5.14 -4.75
C VAL A 23 6.15 4.75 -3.94
N SER A 24 5.37 5.73 -3.47
CA SER A 24 4.14 5.46 -2.72
C SER A 24 3.07 4.75 -3.56
N LEU A 25 2.91 5.13 -4.83
CA LEU A 25 1.99 4.47 -5.75
C LEU A 25 2.36 3.00 -5.95
N LEU A 26 3.63 2.73 -6.24
CA LEU A 26 4.09 1.38 -6.50
C LEU A 26 4.02 0.53 -5.24
N PHE A 27 4.32 1.09 -4.05
CA PHE A 27 4.13 0.42 -2.77
C PHE A 27 2.71 -0.16 -2.64
N ILE A 28 1.69 0.65 -2.96
CA ILE A 28 0.29 0.25 -2.92
C ILE A 28 -0.01 -0.84 -3.97
N LEU A 29 0.52 -0.69 -5.19
CA LEU A 29 0.20 -1.57 -6.33
C LEU A 29 0.92 -2.94 -6.28
N TYR A 30 2.15 -2.99 -5.78
CA TYR A 30 2.97 -4.22 -5.76
C TYR A 30 3.15 -4.83 -4.38
N GLY A 31 2.94 -4.09 -3.28
CA GLY A 31 3.35 -4.50 -1.94
C GLY A 31 2.83 -5.87 -1.50
N GLN A 32 1.65 -6.27 -1.97
CA GLN A 32 1.08 -7.59 -1.69
C GLN A 32 1.52 -8.66 -2.69
N ARG A 33 1.74 -8.27 -3.96
CA ARG A 33 1.94 -9.20 -5.07
C ARG A 33 3.39 -9.61 -5.23
N ASN A 34 4.28 -8.63 -5.23
CA ASN A 34 5.70 -8.85 -5.49
C ASN A 34 6.58 -7.76 -4.84
N PRO A 35 6.64 -7.72 -3.50
CA PRO A 35 7.38 -6.68 -2.78
C PRO A 35 8.89 -6.75 -3.07
N ARG A 36 9.47 -7.95 -3.28
CA ARG A 36 10.89 -8.11 -3.62
C ARG A 36 11.24 -7.52 -4.99
N TYR A 37 10.41 -7.77 -6.00
CA TYR A 37 10.61 -7.18 -7.33
C TYR A 37 10.52 -5.65 -7.25
N LEU A 38 9.53 -5.12 -6.53
CA LEU A 38 9.40 -3.69 -6.37
C LEU A 38 10.65 -3.06 -5.71
N SER A 39 11.13 -3.65 -4.62
CA SER A 39 12.34 -3.18 -3.95
C SER A 39 13.54 -3.15 -4.90
N GLN A 40 13.69 -4.14 -5.79
CA GLN A 40 14.77 -4.17 -6.77
C GLN A 40 14.65 -3.05 -7.81
N ILE A 41 13.46 -2.85 -8.41
CA ILE A 41 13.29 -1.83 -9.44
C ILE A 41 13.44 -0.41 -8.88
N ILE A 42 12.92 -0.14 -7.68
CA ILE A 42 13.10 1.17 -7.04
C ILE A 42 14.57 1.40 -6.67
N THR A 43 15.27 0.38 -6.18
CA THR A 43 16.71 0.49 -5.88
C THR A 43 17.53 0.87 -7.10
N ILE A 44 17.20 0.31 -8.27
CA ILE A 44 17.85 0.65 -9.53
C ILE A 44 17.51 2.10 -9.91
N ALA A 45 16.24 2.48 -9.83
CA ALA A 45 15.79 3.82 -10.19
C ALA A 45 16.35 4.92 -9.27
N CYS A 46 16.52 4.65 -7.99
CA CYS A 46 17.20 5.56 -7.06
C CYS A 46 18.66 5.85 -7.46
N ARG A 47 19.31 4.95 -8.20
CA ARG A 47 20.68 5.14 -8.71
C ARG A 47 20.72 5.89 -10.04
N SER A 48 19.61 5.92 -10.77
CA SER A 48 19.46 6.56 -12.08
C SER A 48 18.14 7.35 -12.17
N PRO A 49 17.96 8.41 -11.37
CA PRO A 49 16.68 9.12 -11.27
C PRO A 49 16.31 9.91 -12.54
N GLU A 50 17.26 10.13 -13.45
CA GLU A 50 17.04 10.85 -14.72
C GLU A 50 16.57 9.95 -15.87
N GLU A 51 16.57 8.64 -15.69
CA GLU A 51 16.08 7.72 -16.73
C GLU A 51 14.55 7.68 -16.73
N GLU A 52 13.96 7.65 -17.94
CA GLU A 52 12.53 7.40 -18.10
C GLU A 52 12.18 6.02 -17.54
N THR A 53 11.18 5.99 -16.68
CA THR A 53 10.67 4.78 -16.05
C THR A 53 9.38 4.34 -16.74
N HIS A 54 9.11 3.04 -16.75
CA HIS A 54 7.88 2.45 -17.30
C HIS A 54 7.17 1.55 -16.27
N PHE A 55 7.20 1.94 -15.00
CA PHE A 55 6.73 1.12 -13.89
C PHE A 55 5.25 0.77 -13.99
N LEU A 56 4.39 1.71 -14.41
CA LEU A 56 2.95 1.47 -14.53
C LEU A 56 2.62 0.54 -15.69
N PHE A 57 3.37 0.65 -16.79
CA PHE A 57 3.24 -0.26 -17.92
C PHE A 57 3.66 -1.68 -17.54
N ASP A 58 4.80 -1.81 -16.85
CA ASP A 58 5.29 -3.09 -16.34
C ASP A 58 4.32 -3.70 -15.31
N TRP A 59 3.78 -2.89 -14.40
CA TRP A 59 2.76 -3.31 -13.45
C TRP A 59 1.51 -3.85 -14.13
N LYS A 60 0.97 -3.08 -15.08
CA LYS A 60 -0.26 -3.45 -15.79
C LYS A 60 -0.09 -4.76 -16.57
N ASN A 61 1.09 -5.06 -17.09
CA ASN A 61 1.33 -6.26 -17.88
C ASN A 61 1.71 -7.49 -17.05
N HIS A 62 2.34 -7.32 -15.89
CA HIS A 62 2.91 -8.43 -15.12
C HIS A 62 2.17 -8.73 -13.81
N ALA A 63 1.43 -7.78 -13.25
CA ALA A 63 0.85 -7.89 -11.91
C ALA A 63 -0.64 -7.53 -11.83
N ALA A 64 -1.12 -6.64 -12.69
CA ALA A 64 -2.48 -6.13 -12.58
C ALA A 64 -3.55 -7.12 -13.07
N GLY A 65 -4.73 -7.06 -12.44
CA GLY A 65 -5.89 -7.86 -12.78
C GLY A 65 -6.76 -7.23 -13.89
N PRO A 66 -7.92 -7.83 -14.19
CA PRO A 66 -8.87 -7.27 -15.16
C PRO A 66 -9.41 -5.89 -14.76
N GLU A 67 -9.41 -5.57 -13.46
CA GLU A 67 -9.91 -4.30 -12.89
C GLU A 67 -8.78 -3.28 -12.64
N TRP A 68 -7.64 -3.42 -13.33
CA TRP A 68 -6.45 -2.58 -13.15
C TRP A 68 -6.74 -1.08 -13.18
N SER A 69 -7.70 -0.62 -14.01
CA SER A 69 -7.99 0.81 -14.11
C SER A 69 -8.65 1.34 -12.84
N SER A 70 -9.58 0.59 -12.25
CA SER A 70 -10.20 0.94 -10.96
C SER A 70 -9.19 0.84 -9.82
N GLU A 71 -8.30 -0.16 -9.86
CA GLU A 71 -7.22 -0.31 -8.88
C GLU A 71 -6.25 0.88 -8.91
N LEU A 72 -5.83 1.29 -10.11
CA LEU A 72 -4.93 2.42 -10.28
C LEU A 72 -5.60 3.73 -9.83
N LEU A 73 -6.87 3.94 -10.17
CA LEU A 73 -7.63 5.11 -9.72
C LEU A 73 -7.74 5.18 -8.20
N GLU A 74 -8.07 4.06 -7.55
CA GLU A 74 -8.12 3.99 -6.09
C GLU A 74 -6.75 4.28 -5.48
N ALA A 75 -5.67 3.72 -6.02
CA ALA A 75 -4.31 3.95 -5.53
C ALA A 75 -3.87 5.42 -5.69
N LEU A 76 -4.16 6.05 -6.83
CA LEU A 76 -3.89 7.47 -7.08
C LEU A 76 -4.66 8.38 -6.12
N LEU A 77 -5.91 8.03 -5.79
CA LEU A 77 -6.69 8.74 -4.79
C LEU A 77 -6.15 8.56 -3.37
N ILE A 78 -5.66 7.36 -3.03
CA ILE A 78 -5.06 7.08 -1.72
C ILE A 78 -3.82 7.96 -1.52
N ILE A 79 -2.93 8.07 -2.52
CA ILE A 79 -1.74 8.94 -2.46
C ILE A 79 -2.05 10.42 -2.72
N GLN A 80 -3.32 10.77 -2.90
CA GLN A 80 -3.78 12.14 -3.15
C GLN A 80 -3.16 12.80 -4.39
N ALA A 81 -2.93 12.03 -5.46
CA ALA A 81 -2.46 12.54 -6.77
C ALA A 81 -3.56 13.30 -7.55
N ASN A 82 -4.34 14.14 -6.86
CA ASN A 82 -5.55 14.79 -7.37
C ASN A 82 -5.24 15.66 -8.59
N LEU A 83 -4.10 16.33 -8.62
CA LEU A 83 -3.70 17.15 -9.76
C LEU A 83 -3.47 16.30 -11.03
N CYS A 84 -2.85 15.12 -10.88
CA CYS A 84 -2.68 14.17 -11.97
C CYS A 84 -4.04 13.68 -12.48
N LEU A 85 -4.94 13.28 -11.56
CA LEU A 85 -6.30 12.84 -11.90
C LEU A 85 -7.11 13.91 -12.65
N VAL A 86 -7.06 15.16 -12.19
CA VAL A 86 -7.72 16.29 -12.86
C VAL A 86 -7.15 16.52 -14.26
N LYS A 87 -5.83 16.38 -14.46
CA LYS A 87 -5.20 16.51 -15.77
C LYS A 87 -5.58 15.37 -16.73
N CYS A 88 -5.87 14.17 -16.21
CA CYS A 88 -6.48 13.07 -16.98
C CYS A 88 -7.95 13.33 -17.35
N GLY A 89 -8.53 14.47 -16.96
CA GLY A 89 -9.93 14.83 -17.25
C GLY A 89 -10.94 14.10 -16.36
N LEU A 90 -10.51 13.61 -15.20
CA LEU A 90 -11.35 12.91 -14.23
C LEU A 90 -11.94 13.89 -13.22
N ASP A 91 -13.14 13.58 -12.74
CA ASP A 91 -13.83 14.34 -11.70
C ASP A 91 -13.40 13.84 -10.31
N ASP A 92 -12.67 14.68 -9.56
CA ASP A 92 -12.12 14.33 -8.25
C ASP A 92 -13.22 14.07 -7.21
N ASP A 93 -14.32 14.82 -7.26
CA ASP A 93 -15.43 14.68 -6.30
C ASP A 93 -16.16 13.35 -6.53
N GLU A 94 -16.46 13.02 -7.80
CA GLU A 94 -17.08 11.75 -8.18
C GLU A 94 -16.19 10.55 -7.77
N LEU A 95 -14.88 10.67 -7.97
CA LEU A 95 -13.91 9.64 -7.59
C LEU A 95 -13.80 9.46 -6.07
N ARG A 96 -13.76 10.55 -5.30
CA ARG A 96 -13.72 10.49 -3.83
C ARG A 96 -14.97 9.87 -3.25
N GLU A 97 -16.15 10.22 -3.76
CA GLU A 97 -17.41 9.60 -3.35
C GLU A 97 -17.45 8.11 -3.67
N ARG A 98 -16.87 7.71 -4.80
CA ARG A 98 -16.81 6.31 -5.24
C ARG A 98 -15.85 5.46 -4.41
N PHE A 99 -14.64 5.94 -4.15
CA PHE A 99 -13.56 5.11 -3.57
C PHE A 99 -13.28 5.38 -2.10
N LEU A 100 -13.73 6.51 -1.54
CA LEU A 100 -13.53 6.88 -0.13
C LEU A 100 -12.08 6.63 0.35
N PRO A 101 -11.08 7.26 -0.29
CA PRO A 101 -9.66 6.95 -0.12
C PRO A 101 -9.13 7.20 1.30
N HIS A 102 -9.86 7.88 2.18
CA HIS A 102 -9.45 8.12 3.56
C HIS A 102 -9.99 7.08 4.56
N VAL A 103 -10.92 6.21 4.16
CA VAL A 103 -11.50 5.18 5.04
C VAL A 103 -10.86 3.84 4.71
N ILE A 104 -10.00 3.32 5.59
CA ILE A 104 -9.21 2.10 5.36
C ILE A 104 -10.12 0.90 5.07
N GLU A 105 -11.23 0.82 5.78
CA GLU A 105 -12.21 -0.26 5.75
C GLU A 105 -12.98 -0.34 4.43
N LEU A 106 -13.02 0.75 3.66
CA LEU A 106 -13.85 0.87 2.46
C LEU A 106 -13.05 0.68 1.16
N THR A 107 -11.86 0.09 1.22
CA THR A 107 -11.13 -0.22 -0.02
C THR A 107 -11.83 -1.28 -0.84
N SER A 108 -11.83 -1.09 -2.16
CA SER A 108 -12.52 -1.98 -3.10
C SER A 108 -11.54 -2.84 -3.90
N PHE A 109 -10.46 -2.25 -4.37
CA PHE A 109 -9.48 -2.86 -5.28
C PHE A 109 -8.08 -2.92 -4.64
N VAL A 110 -7.74 -1.96 -3.79
CA VAL A 110 -6.47 -1.92 -3.06
C VAL A 110 -6.53 -2.76 -1.77
N HIS A 111 -5.41 -3.43 -1.44
CA HIS A 111 -5.31 -4.18 -0.19
C HIS A 111 -5.46 -3.25 1.04
N PRO A 112 -6.45 -3.48 1.92
CA PRO A 112 -6.75 -2.56 3.03
C PRO A 112 -5.57 -2.37 4.00
N VAL A 113 -4.78 -3.43 4.25
CA VAL A 113 -3.58 -3.29 5.10
C VAL A 113 -2.51 -2.44 4.44
N LEU A 114 -2.33 -2.52 3.10
CA LEU A 114 -1.36 -1.66 2.41
C LEU A 114 -1.77 -0.20 2.47
N LYS A 115 -3.07 0.09 2.27
CA LYS A 115 -3.60 1.44 2.48
C LYS A 115 -3.36 1.92 3.90
N GLY A 116 -3.64 1.07 4.90
CA GLY A 116 -3.37 1.39 6.30
C GLY A 116 -1.89 1.68 6.57
N LEU A 117 -0.99 0.89 5.99
CA LEU A 117 0.45 1.07 6.09
C LEU A 117 0.94 2.33 5.37
N TYR A 118 0.37 2.68 4.22
CA TYR A 118 0.65 3.95 3.56
C TYR A 118 0.19 5.15 4.42
N LEU A 119 -1.02 5.09 4.98
CA LEU A 119 -1.50 6.13 5.91
C LEU A 119 -0.70 6.19 7.22
N LEU A 120 0.02 5.12 7.57
CA LEU A 120 1.00 5.15 8.66
C LEU A 120 2.25 5.92 8.24
N CYS A 121 2.76 5.72 7.02
CA CYS A 121 3.84 6.53 6.43
C CYS A 121 3.51 8.02 6.50
N GLU A 122 2.33 8.41 6.03
CA GLU A 122 1.85 9.81 6.03
C GLU A 122 1.71 10.44 7.43
N LYS A 123 1.70 9.62 8.49
CA LYS A 123 1.63 10.09 9.88
C LYS A 123 2.99 10.32 10.52
N MET A 124 4.06 9.86 9.88
CA MET A 124 5.41 10.01 10.39
C MET A 124 6.08 11.20 9.71
N ASP A 125 6.87 11.93 10.49
CA ASP A 125 7.87 12.84 9.92
C ASP A 125 9.17 12.08 9.65
N ASP A 126 10.08 12.72 8.90
CA ASP A 126 11.38 12.15 8.54
C ASP A 126 12.18 11.70 9.78
N GLY A 127 12.10 12.44 10.88
CA GLY A 127 12.81 12.12 12.11
C GLY A 127 12.30 10.83 12.77
N VAL A 128 10.99 10.65 12.82
CA VAL A 128 10.34 9.42 13.31
C VAL A 128 10.68 8.24 12.40
N ALA A 129 10.63 8.43 11.08
CA ALA A 129 11.00 7.39 10.12
C ALA A 129 12.46 6.95 10.30
N GLU A 130 13.40 7.90 10.42
CA GLU A 130 14.81 7.61 10.68
C GLU A 130 15.02 6.85 11.99
N MET A 131 14.39 7.28 13.09
CA MET A 131 14.47 6.58 14.38
C MET A 131 14.00 5.13 14.28
N MET A 132 12.90 4.91 13.55
CA MET A 132 12.33 3.58 13.33
C MET A 132 13.29 2.70 12.52
N ILE A 133 13.86 3.23 11.45
CA ILE A 133 14.82 2.53 10.59
C ILE A 133 16.09 2.16 11.36
N ASP A 134 16.60 3.08 12.17
CA ASP A 134 17.77 2.83 13.03
C ASP A 134 17.48 1.75 14.07
N TYR A 135 16.29 1.76 14.66
CA TYR A 135 15.87 0.71 15.58
C TYR A 135 15.79 -0.65 14.88
N LEU A 136 15.17 -0.69 13.69
CA LEU A 136 15.05 -1.91 12.90
C LEU A 136 16.43 -2.46 12.54
N LYS A 137 17.33 -1.65 11.99
CA LYS A 137 18.72 -2.08 11.63
C LYS A 137 19.49 -2.65 12.81
N LYS A 138 19.30 -2.12 14.02
CA LYS A 138 20.01 -2.57 15.23
C LYS A 138 19.48 -3.88 15.79
N ASN A 139 18.17 -4.11 15.70
CA ASN A 139 17.50 -5.22 16.37
C ASN A 139 17.06 -6.34 15.43
N HIS A 140 16.94 -6.04 14.14
CA HIS A 140 16.50 -6.94 13.09
C HIS A 140 17.50 -6.80 11.94
N SER A 141 18.04 -7.90 11.43
CA SER A 141 19.04 -7.89 10.35
C SER A 141 18.40 -7.56 9.00
N VAL A 142 17.80 -6.38 8.90
CA VAL A 142 17.05 -5.86 7.74
C VAL A 142 17.98 -4.94 6.95
N GLY A 143 18.13 -5.22 5.65
CA GLY A 143 18.97 -4.50 4.70
C GLY A 143 18.27 -3.27 4.11
N ILE A 144 17.78 -2.37 4.97
CA ILE A 144 16.96 -1.22 4.58
C ILE A 144 17.65 -0.37 3.52
N LEU A 145 17.01 -0.33 2.35
CA LEU A 145 17.53 0.19 1.08
C LEU A 145 17.73 1.71 1.03
N ASP A 146 16.80 2.50 1.54
CA ASP A 146 16.88 3.96 1.62
C ASP A 146 16.04 4.44 2.81
N SER A 147 16.62 5.28 3.68
CA SER A 147 15.91 5.81 4.84
C SER A 147 14.93 6.93 4.50
N ARG A 148 15.04 7.51 3.30
CA ARG A 148 14.15 8.57 2.82
C ARG A 148 12.72 8.09 2.55
N PHE A 149 12.56 6.82 2.18
CA PHE A 149 11.25 6.26 1.83
C PHE A 149 10.89 5.15 2.82
N PHE A 150 10.02 5.45 3.78
CA PHE A 150 9.62 4.45 4.76
C PHE A 150 8.84 3.28 4.13
N GLU A 151 8.14 3.53 3.02
CA GLU A 151 7.50 2.51 2.19
C GLU A 151 8.48 1.41 1.79
N LEU A 152 9.74 1.74 1.46
CA LEU A 152 10.75 0.75 1.10
C LEU A 152 11.15 -0.11 2.29
N SER A 153 11.21 0.49 3.48
CA SER A 153 11.43 -0.26 4.72
C SER A 153 10.28 -1.24 4.97
N LEU A 154 9.04 -0.79 4.77
CA LEU A 154 7.87 -1.67 4.90
C LEU A 154 7.85 -2.78 3.86
N LEU A 155 8.20 -2.52 2.59
CA LEU A 155 8.32 -3.55 1.56
C LEU A 155 9.33 -4.63 1.93
N GLU A 156 10.43 -4.25 2.55
CA GLU A 156 11.42 -5.21 2.99
C GLU A 156 10.90 -6.05 4.16
N LEU A 157 10.26 -5.43 5.16
CA LEU A 157 9.62 -6.17 6.25
C LEU A 157 8.55 -7.15 5.73
N ILE A 158 7.80 -6.76 4.70
CA ILE A 158 6.83 -7.64 4.02
C ILE A 158 7.56 -8.77 3.27
N SER A 159 8.64 -8.45 2.55
CA SER A 159 9.43 -9.40 1.76
C SER A 159 10.15 -10.47 2.59
N GLU A 160 10.49 -10.12 3.82
CA GLU A 160 11.12 -11.01 4.82
C GLU A 160 10.08 -11.68 5.73
N GLU A 161 8.79 -11.53 5.44
CA GLU A 161 7.65 -12.08 6.21
C GLU A 161 7.61 -11.64 7.69
N LEU A 162 8.33 -10.58 8.04
CA LEU A 162 8.33 -9.94 9.35
C LEU A 162 7.06 -9.11 9.59
N VAL A 163 6.45 -8.65 8.50
CA VAL A 163 5.12 -8.04 8.45
C VAL A 163 4.26 -8.88 7.52
N LYS A 164 3.09 -9.31 7.99
CA LYS A 164 2.14 -10.09 7.17
C LYS A 164 0.92 -9.26 6.90
N LEU A 165 0.65 -9.04 5.61
CA LEU A 165 -0.54 -8.33 5.17
C LEU A 165 -1.82 -9.13 5.39
N GLY A 166 -1.72 -10.47 5.43
CA GLY A 166 -2.87 -11.36 5.45
C GLY A 166 -3.54 -11.49 4.07
N SER A 167 -4.52 -12.36 3.99
CA SER A 167 -5.25 -12.64 2.75
C SER A 167 -6.68 -13.07 3.05
N LYS A 168 -7.66 -12.26 2.62
CA LYS A 168 -9.08 -12.56 2.80
C LYS A 168 -9.51 -13.82 2.04
N SER A 169 -8.90 -14.11 0.89
CA SER A 169 -9.22 -15.28 0.08
C SER A 169 -8.60 -16.57 0.62
N ALA A 170 -7.42 -16.48 1.24
CA ALA A 170 -6.73 -17.62 1.84
C ALA A 170 -7.10 -17.85 3.33
N GLY A 171 -7.84 -16.93 3.95
CA GLY A 171 -8.16 -17.02 5.38
C GLY A 171 -6.98 -16.67 6.28
N GLU A 172 -5.99 -15.94 5.77
CA GLU A 172 -4.78 -15.59 6.51
C GLU A 172 -4.92 -14.25 7.21
N GLU A 173 -4.60 -14.22 8.49
CA GLU A 173 -4.63 -13.02 9.32
C GLU A 173 -3.47 -12.06 9.00
N CYS A 174 -3.72 -10.78 9.22
CA CYS A 174 -2.70 -9.75 9.23
C CYS A 174 -1.92 -9.78 10.56
N ASP A 175 -0.59 -9.66 10.46
CA ASP A 175 0.32 -9.57 11.60
C ASP A 175 1.25 -8.36 11.44
N LEU A 176 1.03 -7.35 12.29
CA LEU A 176 1.83 -6.12 12.40
C LEU A 176 2.55 -6.02 13.77
N LEU A 177 2.68 -7.13 14.51
CA LEU A 177 3.20 -7.11 15.89
C LEU A 177 4.61 -6.53 15.99
N LEU A 178 5.46 -6.77 14.99
CA LEU A 178 6.80 -6.19 14.94
C LEU A 178 6.74 -4.66 14.94
N LEU A 179 5.92 -4.07 14.07
CA LEU A 179 5.76 -2.61 14.00
C LEU A 179 5.23 -2.05 15.31
N VAL A 180 4.21 -2.70 15.89
CA VAL A 180 3.64 -2.32 17.20
C VAL A 180 4.71 -2.35 18.29
N ALA A 181 5.55 -3.38 18.32
CA ALA A 181 6.62 -3.51 19.30
C ALA A 181 7.69 -2.41 19.12
N CYS A 182 8.11 -2.15 17.88
CA CYS A 182 9.09 -1.12 17.58
C CYS A 182 8.60 0.28 17.97
N PHE A 183 7.37 0.65 17.61
CA PHE A 183 6.81 1.95 17.99
C PHE A 183 6.68 2.10 19.50
N LYS A 184 6.29 1.04 20.23
CA LYS A 184 6.28 1.07 21.70
C LYS A 184 7.67 1.26 22.30
N SER A 185 8.69 0.59 21.75
CA SER A 185 10.08 0.74 22.21
C SER A 185 10.64 2.15 21.99
N LEU A 186 10.05 2.91 21.08
CA LEU A 186 10.41 4.30 20.78
C LEU A 186 9.46 5.32 21.45
N ASP A 187 8.59 4.88 22.36
CA ASP A 187 7.56 5.70 23.02
C ASP A 187 6.54 6.36 22.05
N LEU A 188 6.39 5.82 20.84
CA LEU A 188 5.46 6.27 19.79
C LEU A 188 4.11 5.54 19.90
N TYR A 189 3.45 5.69 21.05
CA TYR A 189 2.25 4.91 21.39
C TYR A 189 1.07 5.15 20.44
N ASP A 190 0.91 6.36 19.90
CA ASP A 190 -0.18 6.68 18.96
C ASP A 190 -0.01 5.92 17.63
N LEU A 191 1.22 5.80 17.13
CA LEU A 191 1.53 5.02 15.93
C LEU A 191 1.40 3.52 16.19
N ALA A 192 1.82 3.05 17.36
CA ALA A 192 1.62 1.66 17.78
C ALA A 192 0.13 1.29 17.81
N GLU A 193 -0.72 2.18 18.33
CA GLU A 193 -2.16 1.97 18.35
C GLU A 193 -2.76 2.05 16.95
N PHE A 194 -2.27 2.95 16.09
CA PHE A 194 -2.66 2.99 14.68
C PHE A 194 -2.41 1.65 13.97
N CYS A 195 -1.23 1.07 14.13
CA CYS A 195 -0.90 -0.26 13.59
C CYS A 195 -1.85 -1.35 14.10
N LYS A 196 -2.16 -1.38 15.40
CA LYS A 196 -3.11 -2.36 15.94
C LYS A 196 -4.49 -2.22 15.31
N ARG A 197 -4.98 -0.98 15.14
CA ARG A 197 -6.30 -0.76 14.53
C ARG A 197 -6.36 -1.28 13.09
N ILE A 198 -5.29 -1.13 12.31
CA ILE A 198 -5.20 -1.69 10.96
C ILE A 198 -5.37 -3.22 11.01
N ALA A 199 -4.57 -3.90 11.83
CA ALA A 199 -4.60 -5.35 11.95
C ALA A 199 -5.95 -5.86 12.50
N ASP A 200 -6.46 -5.24 13.56
CA ASP A 200 -7.74 -5.59 14.19
C ASP A 200 -8.90 -5.41 13.22
N SER A 201 -8.92 -4.31 12.45
CA SER A 201 -9.97 -4.04 11.48
C SER A 201 -10.00 -5.12 10.38
N PHE A 202 -8.83 -5.45 9.83
CA PHE A 202 -8.70 -6.51 8.82
C PHE A 202 -9.11 -7.88 9.36
N ASN A 203 -8.60 -8.26 10.53
CA ASN A 203 -8.83 -9.58 11.12
C ASN A 203 -10.28 -9.77 11.57
N LYS A 204 -10.93 -8.72 12.10
CA LYS A 204 -12.37 -8.77 12.44
C LYS A 204 -13.25 -9.00 11.21
N GLU A 205 -12.96 -8.32 10.10
CA GLU A 205 -13.68 -8.54 8.85
C GLU A 205 -13.49 -9.95 8.31
N LEU A 206 -12.27 -10.50 8.45
CA LEU A 206 -11.96 -11.87 8.05
C LEU A 206 -12.82 -12.89 8.83
N THR A 207 -12.85 -12.78 10.16
CA THR A 207 -13.67 -13.64 11.04
C THR A 207 -15.15 -13.50 10.72
N ASN A 208 -15.64 -12.28 10.47
CA ASN A 208 -17.05 -12.04 10.14
C ASN A 208 -17.46 -12.72 8.81
N LYS A 209 -16.58 -12.71 7.79
CA LYS A 209 -16.84 -13.39 6.53
C LYS A 209 -16.86 -14.92 6.68
N GLN A 210 -15.92 -15.48 7.44
CA GLN A 210 -15.89 -16.92 7.72
C GLN A 210 -17.19 -17.39 8.42
N ASN A 211 -17.61 -16.66 9.46
CA ASN A 211 -18.85 -16.95 10.18
C ASN A 211 -20.12 -16.85 9.30
N GLN A 212 -20.13 -15.98 8.28
CA GLN A 212 -21.24 -15.90 7.33
C GLN A 212 -21.24 -17.08 6.34
N SER A 213 -20.07 -17.50 5.85
CA SER A 213 -19.95 -18.65 4.96
C SER A 213 -20.37 -19.96 5.63
N ASP A 214 -20.00 -20.17 6.90
CA ASP A 214 -20.34 -21.39 7.66
C ASP A 214 -21.85 -21.49 7.97
N ASN A 215 -22.52 -20.36 8.25
CA ASN A 215 -23.96 -20.33 8.50
C ASN A 215 -24.82 -20.64 7.24
N VAL A 216 -24.33 -20.30 6.05
CA VAL A 216 -25.02 -20.60 4.78
C VAL A 216 -24.89 -22.09 4.44
N GLN A 217 -23.77 -22.73 4.77
CA GLN A 217 -23.58 -24.18 4.56
C GLN A 217 -24.32 -25.02 5.61
N GLY A 218 -24.49 -24.52 6.85
CA GLY A 218 -25.24 -25.20 7.91
C GLY A 218 -26.77 -25.17 7.79
N SER A 219 -27.32 -24.38 6.85
CA SER A 219 -28.78 -24.22 6.65
C SER A 219 -29.37 -25.12 5.55
N SER A 220 -28.55 -26.00 4.97
CA SER A 220 -28.95 -27.00 3.97
C SER A 220 -28.85 -28.41 4.56
N ASN A 221 -29.70 -28.74 5.53
CA ASN A 221 -29.96 -30.11 5.99
C ASN A 221 -31.43 -30.26 6.39
#